data_AF-A0A7J4EV60-F1
#
_entry.id   AF-A0A7J4EV60-F1
#
_cell.length_a   1.000
_cell.length_b   1.000
_cell.length_c   1.000
_cell.angle_alpha   90.00
_cell.angle_beta   90.00
_cell.angle_gamma   90.00
#
_symmetry.space_group_name_H-M   'P 1'
#
loop_
_entity.id
_entity.type
_entity.pdbx_description
1 polymer ?
#
loop_
_entity_poly.entity_id
_entity_poly.type
_entity_poly.pdbx_seq_one_letter_code
_entity_poly.pdbx_strand_id
1 'polypeptide(L)' 'MKVVITRPLEEGKKFAKLLEGVGEFEPILLPTLEIVYRDVEIDIGEYQWIVFTSP' A
#
# COMPACT_ATOMS: atom_id res chain seq x y z
N MET A 1 7.60 15.01 15.52
CA MET A 1 8.46 13.79 15.53
C MET A 1 8.70 13.33 14.10
N LYS A 2 9.92 12.91 13.74
CA LYS A 2 10.21 12.38 12.39
C LYS A 2 9.71 10.94 12.25
N VAL A 3 9.04 10.64 11.15
CA VAL A 3 8.49 9.30 10.86
C VAL A 3 8.97 8.84 9.49
N VAL A 4 9.71 7.74 9.43
CA VAL A 4 10.14 7.15 8.15
C VAL A 4 9.06 6.18 7.66
N ILE A 5 8.63 6.34 6.41
CA ILE A 5 7.58 5.52 5.79
C ILE A 5 8.20 4.70 4.66
N THR A 6 8.16 3.38 4.79
CA THR A 6 8.80 2.43 3.86
C THR A 6 7.83 1.69 2.93
N ARG A 7 6.54 2.04 3.00
CA ARG A 7 5.48 1.47 2.15
C ARG A 7 5.70 1.78 0.66
N PRO A 8 5.02 1.05 -0.26
CA PRO A 8 4.95 1.45 -1.66
C PRO A 8 4.57 2.91 -1.81
N LEU A 9 5.17 3.60 -2.79
CA LEU A 9 5.15 5.06 -2.88
C LEU A 9 3.75 5.66 -2.74
N GLU A 10 2.77 5.13 -3.46
CA GLU A 10 1.40 5.65 -3.45
C GLU A 10 0.69 5.45 -2.10
N GLU A 11 0.86 4.28 -1.47
CA GLU A 11 0.35 4.03 -0.12
C GLU A 11 1.09 4.85 0.94
N GLY A 12 2.40 5.07 0.74
CA GLY A 12 3.22 5.93 1.57
C GLY A 12 2.74 7.38 1.56
N LYS A 13 2.42 7.93 0.38
CA LYS A 13 1.88 9.29 0.23
C LYS A 13 0.53 9.46 0.92
N LYS A 14 -0.38 8.48 0.78
CA LYS A 14 -1.67 8.49 1.48
C LYS A 14 -1.48 8.60 2.99
N PHE A 15 -0.56 7.80 3.53
CA PHE A 15 -0.27 7.81 4.96
C PHE A 15 0.44 9.09 5.42
N ALA A 16 1.39 9.60 4.64
CA ALA A 16 2.06 10.87 4.92
C ALA A 16 1.06 12.04 5.02
N LYS A 17 0.10 12.11 4.10
CA LYS A 17 -0.96 13.14 4.11
C LYS A 17 -1.83 13.09 5.38
N LEU A 18 -2.10 11.88 5.90
CA LEU A 18 -2.82 11.72 7.16
C LEU A 18 -1.98 12.24 8.35
N LEU A 19 -0.68 11.95 8.36
CA LEU A 19 0.24 12.41 9.41
C LEU A 19 0.43 13.93 9.40
N GLU A 20 0.54 14.54 8.22
CA GLU A 20 0.57 15.99 8.04
C GLU A 20 -0.70 16.66 8.60
N GLY A 21 -1.86 16.03 8.41
CA GLY A 21 -3.14 16.51 8.95
C GLY A 21 -3.23 16.53 10.48
N VAL A 22 -2.44 15.70 11.17
CA VAL A 22 -2.34 15.70 12.64
C VAL A 22 -1.38 16.79 13.13
N GLY A 23 -0.42 17.21 12.30
CA GLY A 23 0.49 18.34 12.57
C GLY A 23 1.66 18.05 13.52
N GLU A 24 1.66 16.91 14.22
CA GLU A 24 2.73 16.53 15.16
C GLU A 24 3.89 15.76 14.49
N PHE A 25 3.67 15.27 13.27
CA PHE A 25 4.58 14.37 12.57
C PHE A 25 5.20 15.00 11.32
N GLU A 26 6.48 14.71 11.11
CA GLU A 26 7.22 15.07 9.89
C GLU A 26 7.51 13.77 9.13
N PRO A 27 6.67 13.41 8.14
CA PRO A 27 6.85 12.17 7.38
C PRO A 27 7.99 12.27 6.38
N ILE A 28 8.84 11.23 6.34
CA ILE A 28 9.92 11.06 5.38
C ILE A 28 9.62 9.80 4.57
N LEU A 29 9.36 9.96 3.28
CA LEU A 29 9.10 8.84 2.36
C LEU A 29 10.42 8.20 1.94
N LEU A 30 10.59 6.92 2.25
CA LEU A 30 11.68 6.08 1.77
C LEU A 30 11.11 4.74 1.31
N PRO A 31 10.40 4.67 0.16
CA PRO A 31 9.76 3.45 -0.30
C PRO A 31 10.80 2.33 -0.48
N THR A 32 10.58 1.20 0.20
CA THR A 32 11.42 0.00 0.05
C THR A 32 10.68 -1.14 -0.64
N LEU A 33 9.42 -0.91 -1.03
CA LEU A 33 8.53 -1.87 -1.66
C LEU A 33 7.89 -1.25 -2.89
N GLU A 34 7.54 -2.10 -3.85
CA GLU A 34 6.83 -1.73 -5.07
C GLU A 34 5.64 -2.68 -5.25
N ILE A 35 4.52 -2.15 -5.75
CA ILE A 35 3.37 -2.97 -6.14
C ILE A 35 3.57 -3.33 -7.61
N VAL A 36 3.77 -4.62 -7.88
CA VAL A 36 3.91 -5.15 -9.23
C VAL A 36 2.72 -6.04 -9.53
N TYR A 37 1.91 -5.64 -10.52
CA TYR A 37 0.80 -6.44 -11.00
C TYR A 37 1.29 -7.51 -11.96
N ARG A 38 0.70 -8.70 -11.86
CA ARG A 38 0.97 -9.82 -12.75
C ARG A 38 -0.34 -10.43 -13.18
N ASP A 39 -0.45 -10.68 -14.47
CA ASP A 39 -1.53 -11.50 -14.99
C ASP A 39 -1.29 -12.95 -14.56
N VAL A 40 -2.36 -13.61 -14.14
CA VAL A 40 -2.35 -15.02 -13.77
C VAL A 40 -3.42 -15.71 -14.59
N GLU A 41 -3.01 -16.74 -15.33
CA GLU A 41 -3.96 -17.62 -16.01
C GLU A 41 -4.63 -18.52 -14.97
N ILE A 42 -5.90 -18.25 -14.68
CA ILE A 42 -6.70 -19.03 -13.75
C ILE A 42 -8.09 -19.23 -14.34
N ASP A 43 -8.59 -20.47 -14.30
CA ASP A 43 -9.99 -20.76 -14.62
C ASP A 43 -10.84 -20.56 -13.36
N ILE A 44 -11.59 -19.46 -13.33
CA ILE A 44 -12.43 -19.09 -12.20
C ILE A 44 -13.61 -20.07 -12.02
N GLY A 45 -14.02 -20.78 -13.08
CA GLY A 45 -15.17 -21.69 -13.06
C GLY A 45 -14.98 -22.93 -12.16
N GLU A 46 -13.73 -23.30 -11.88
CA GLU A 46 -13.38 -24.44 -11.01
C GLU A 46 -13.51 -24.10 -9.51
N TYR A 47 -13.70 -22.83 -9.15
CA TYR A 47 -13.70 -22.38 -7.76
C TYR A 47 -15.10 -22.01 -7.29
N GLN A 48 -15.47 -22.50 -6.11
CA GLN A 48 -16.76 -22.16 -5.50
C GLN A 48 -16.76 -20.70 -5.01
N TRP A 49 -15.69 -20.26 -4.36
CA TRP A 49 -15.57 -18.91 -3.75
C TRP A 49 -14.26 -18.23 -4.16
N ILE A 50 -14.26 -16.90 -4.14
CA ILE A 50 -13.10 -16.03 -4.40
C ILE A 50 -12.95 -15.08 -3.20
N VAL A 51 -11.73 -14.90 -2.71
CA VAL A 51 -11.43 -14.00 -1.58
C VAL A 51 -10.30 -13.05 -1.97
N PHE A 52 -10.58 -11.75 -1.89
CA PHE A 52 -9.57 -10.70 -2.03
C PHE A 52 -9.09 -10.30 -0.64
N THR A 53 -7.79 -10.51 -0.38
CA THR A 53 -7.19 -10.27 0.95
C THR A 53 -6.49 -8.92 1.07
N SER A 54 -6.37 -8.18 -0.04
CA SER A 54 -5.82 -6.83 -0.08
C SER A 54 -6.70 -5.92 -0.95
N PRO A 55 -6.68 -4.59 -0.66
CA PRO A 55 -7.30 -3.58 -1.52
C PRO A 55 -6.74 -3.56 -2.95
#